data_AF-A0A453ERY8-F1
#
_entry.id   AF-A0A453ERY8-F1
#
_cell.length_a   1.000
_cell.length_b   1.000
_cell.length_c   1.000
_cell.angle_alpha   90.00
_cell.angle_beta   90.00
_cell.angle_gamma   90.00
#
_symmetry.space_group_name_H-M   'P 1'
#
loop_
_entity.id
_entity.type
_entity.pdbx_description
1 polymer ?
#
loop_
_entity_poly.entity_id
_entity_poly.type
_entity_poly.pdbx_seq_one_letter_code
_entity_poly.pdbx_strand_id
1 'polypeptide(L)'
;MHDKWLEDKGIKHKNFAVVTWSNWDCRVMLESECRFKRIRKPPYFNRWINLKVPFQEVYGGVRCNLKDAVQLAGLTWEGRAHCGLDDARNTARLLALLMHRGFKFSITNSLVWQQPAPQAITCQPSPSPDRSPDLTLLQQHKAKEMLGPHLHAHPYAGKAAGQVCFCGAPSRPNTVRKPGPMQGRHFYGCGNWTVTRRAICTFFAWAS
;
A
#
# COMPACT_ATOMS: atom_id res chain seq x y z
N MET A 1 -15.82 20.90 11.77
CA MET A 1 -15.05 19.86 11.02
C MET A 1 -14.97 18.60 11.88
N HIS A 2 -14.56 17.45 11.33
CA HIS A 2 -14.76 16.11 11.92
C HIS A 2 -14.45 15.99 13.43
N ASP A 3 -13.33 16.58 13.91
CA ASP A 3 -12.97 16.56 15.34
C ASP A 3 -14.06 17.11 16.27
N LYS A 4 -14.72 18.21 15.88
CA LYS A 4 -15.84 18.78 16.65
C LYS A 4 -17.02 17.80 16.73
N TRP A 5 -17.31 17.08 15.65
CA TRP A 5 -18.35 16.06 15.68
C TRP A 5 -17.96 14.87 16.58
N LEU A 6 -16.67 14.52 16.66
CA LEU A 6 -16.17 13.53 17.63
C LEU A 6 -16.26 14.02 19.09
N GLU A 7 -16.13 15.34 19.33
CA GLU A 7 -16.35 15.98 20.64
C GLU A 7 -17.83 15.96 21.00
N ASP A 8 -18.70 16.45 20.11
CA ASP A 8 -20.17 16.48 20.28
C ASP A 8 -20.77 15.08 20.50
N LYS A 9 -20.10 14.03 20.00
CA LYS A 9 -20.47 12.61 20.23
C LYS A 9 -19.75 11.96 21.41
N GLY A 10 -18.88 12.67 22.13
CA GLY A 10 -18.18 12.16 23.31
C GLY A 10 -17.25 10.97 23.00
N ILE A 11 -16.66 10.93 21.80
CA ILE A 11 -15.80 9.84 21.32
C ILE A 11 -14.35 10.28 21.02
N LYS A 12 -14.07 11.58 20.86
CA LYS A 12 -12.72 12.10 20.56
C LYS A 12 -11.63 11.59 21.52
N HIS A 13 -11.97 11.43 22.80
CA HIS A 13 -11.05 10.99 23.86
C HIS A 13 -11.22 9.52 24.27
N LYS A 14 -11.97 8.73 23.50
CA LYS A 14 -12.15 7.28 23.73
C LYS A 14 -11.26 6.46 22.80
N ASN A 15 -11.05 5.20 23.15
CA ASN A 15 -10.46 4.23 22.24
C ASN A 15 -11.48 3.87 21.14
N PHE A 16 -11.23 4.32 19.91
CA PHE A 16 -12.01 3.95 18.72
C PHE A 16 -11.08 3.62 17.55
N ALA A 17 -11.62 2.96 16.53
CA ALA A 17 -10.92 2.70 15.27
C ALA A 17 -11.81 3.11 14.09
N VAL A 18 -11.20 3.65 13.03
CA VAL A 18 -11.89 3.89 11.76
C VAL A 18 -12.04 2.55 11.03
N VAL A 19 -13.20 2.32 10.43
CA VAL A 19 -13.48 1.13 9.60
C VAL A 19 -13.79 1.58 8.17
N THR A 20 -13.21 0.91 7.18
CA THR A 20 -13.38 1.17 5.76
C THR A 20 -13.59 -0.15 5.01
N TRP A 21 -14.24 -0.12 3.84
CA TRP A 21 -14.31 -1.32 3.00
C TRP A 21 -12.95 -1.68 2.39
N SER A 22 -12.07 -0.71 2.20
CA SER A 22 -10.77 -0.93 1.58
C SER A 22 -9.68 -0.03 2.14
N ASN A 23 -8.42 -0.31 1.81
CA ASN A 23 -7.33 0.63 2.10
C ASN A 23 -7.45 1.94 1.30
N TRP A 24 -8.21 2.00 0.20
CA TRP A 24 -8.25 3.15 -0.71
C TRP A 24 -8.70 4.44 -0.02
N ASP A 25 -9.69 4.32 0.87
CA ASP A 25 -10.35 5.43 1.56
C ASP A 25 -9.35 6.24 2.41
N CYS A 26 -8.70 5.59 3.39
CA CYS A 26 -7.75 6.24 4.29
C CYS A 26 -6.35 6.43 3.68
N ARG A 27 -5.86 5.48 2.86
CA ARG A 27 -4.48 5.52 2.31
C ARG A 27 -4.33 6.41 1.09
N VAL A 28 -5.34 6.48 0.23
CA VAL A 28 -5.23 7.14 -1.08
C VAL A 28 -6.11 8.38 -1.16
N MET A 29 -7.43 8.23 -0.97
CA MET A 29 -8.37 9.35 -1.16
C MET A 29 -8.16 10.44 -0.10
N LEU A 30 -8.30 10.09 1.18
CA LEU A 30 -8.16 11.06 2.27
C LEU A 30 -6.75 11.68 2.33
N GLU A 31 -5.71 10.89 2.07
CA GLU A 31 -4.32 11.39 2.05
C GLU A 31 -4.10 12.40 0.91
N SER A 32 -4.55 12.06 -0.31
CA SER A 32 -4.43 12.95 -1.47
C SER A 32 -5.24 14.23 -1.29
N GLU A 33 -6.45 14.12 -0.74
CA GLU A 33 -7.36 15.25 -0.50
C GLU A 33 -6.81 16.20 0.58
N CYS A 34 -6.30 15.65 1.69
CA CYS A 34 -5.61 16.43 2.72
C CYS A 34 -4.39 17.16 2.15
N ARG A 35 -3.55 16.47 1.35
CA ARG A 35 -2.39 17.07 0.68
C ARG A 35 -2.78 18.17 -0.30
N PHE A 36 -3.79 17.94 -1.14
CA PHE A 36 -4.30 18.90 -2.11
C PHE A 36 -4.85 20.17 -1.44
N LYS A 37 -5.67 20.00 -0.39
CA LYS A 37 -6.23 21.11 0.40
C LYS A 37 -5.27 21.71 1.43
N ARG A 38 -4.04 21.20 1.55
CA ARG A 38 -3.04 21.59 2.57
C ARG A 38 -3.55 21.46 4.01
N ILE A 39 -4.44 20.51 4.26
CA ILE A 39 -5.00 20.20 5.58
C ILE A 39 -4.16 19.08 6.21
N ARG A 40 -3.70 19.26 7.45
CA ARG A 40 -3.05 18.18 8.21
C ARG A 40 -4.08 17.08 8.50
N LYS A 41 -3.83 15.87 8.00
CA LYS A 41 -4.67 14.71 8.26
C LYS A 41 -4.67 14.34 9.75
N PRO A 42 -5.85 14.17 10.38
CA PRO A 42 -5.92 13.75 11.78
C PRO A 42 -5.30 12.36 12.02
N PRO A 43 -4.49 12.15 13.08
CA PRO A 43 -3.75 10.89 13.29
C PRO A 43 -4.61 9.64 13.43
N TYR A 44 -5.86 9.75 13.88
CA TYR A 44 -6.78 8.60 13.99
C TYR A 44 -7.20 8.03 12.64
N PHE A 45 -6.99 8.74 11.52
CA PHE A 45 -7.12 8.18 10.16
C PHE A 45 -5.85 7.47 9.66
N ASN A 46 -4.77 7.43 10.44
CA ASN A 46 -3.53 6.74 10.06
C ASN A 46 -3.49 5.28 10.53
N ARG A 47 -4.54 4.78 11.20
CA ARG A 47 -4.74 3.38 11.61
C ARG A 47 -6.21 3.02 11.41
N TRP A 48 -6.50 1.96 10.66
CA TRP A 48 -7.88 1.56 10.37
C TRP A 48 -8.06 0.04 10.19
N ILE A 49 -9.32 -0.37 10.25
CA ILE A 49 -9.79 -1.71 9.94
C ILE A 49 -10.33 -1.68 8.51
N ASN A 50 -9.63 -2.34 7.60
CA ASN A 50 -10.08 -2.63 6.25
C ASN A 50 -10.94 -3.89 6.33
N LEU A 51 -12.26 -3.72 6.35
CA LEU A 51 -13.26 -4.76 6.58
C LEU A 51 -13.18 -5.92 5.59
N LYS A 52 -12.57 -5.71 4.41
CA LYS A 52 -12.34 -6.77 3.43
C LYS A 52 -11.42 -7.87 3.93
N VAL A 53 -10.46 -7.57 4.82
CA VAL A 53 -9.56 -8.59 5.39
C VAL A 53 -10.32 -9.61 6.24
N PRO A 54 -11.03 -9.23 7.32
CA PRO A 54 -11.81 -10.18 8.13
C PRO A 54 -13.00 -10.76 7.36
N PHE A 55 -13.59 -10.03 6.40
CA PHE A 55 -14.57 -10.62 5.49
C PHE A 55 -13.97 -11.77 4.67
N GLN A 56 -12.77 -11.61 4.11
CA GLN A 56 -12.10 -12.66 3.35
C GLN A 56 -11.68 -13.85 4.23
N GLU A 57 -11.38 -13.62 5.51
CA GLU A 57 -11.11 -14.68 6.49
C GLU A 57 -12.37 -15.52 6.77
N VAL A 58 -13.52 -14.89 6.97
CA VAL A 58 -14.80 -15.57 7.26
C VAL A 58 -15.46 -16.20 6.03
N TYR A 59 -15.27 -15.62 4.84
CA TYR A 59 -15.96 -16.02 3.60
C TYR A 59 -15.00 -16.54 2.50
N GLY A 60 -13.82 -17.06 2.86
CA GLY A 60 -12.98 -17.86 1.96
C GLY A 60 -12.30 -17.09 0.81
N GLY A 61 -11.84 -15.86 1.06
CA GLY A 61 -10.98 -15.12 0.12
C GLY A 61 -11.66 -14.54 -1.13
N VAL A 62 -12.97 -14.71 -1.29
CA VAL A 62 -13.74 -14.34 -2.49
C VAL A 62 -13.45 -12.90 -2.95
N ARG A 63 -13.18 -12.73 -4.25
CA ARG A 63 -12.94 -11.41 -4.87
C ARG A 63 -14.26 -10.72 -5.21
N CYS A 64 -14.82 -10.06 -4.21
CA CYS A 64 -16.08 -9.33 -4.25
C CYS A 64 -15.89 -7.80 -4.20
N ASN A 65 -16.87 -7.02 -4.66
CA ASN A 65 -17.05 -5.61 -4.28
C ASN A 65 -17.85 -5.50 -2.95
N LEU A 66 -18.10 -4.29 -2.44
CA LEU A 66 -18.82 -4.13 -1.15
C LEU A 66 -20.26 -4.67 -1.22
N LYS A 67 -20.98 -4.38 -2.30
CA LYS A 67 -22.36 -4.83 -2.49
C LYS A 67 -22.44 -6.36 -2.58
N ASP A 68 -21.56 -6.96 -3.38
CA ASP A 68 -21.43 -8.42 -3.45
C ASP A 68 -21.15 -9.02 -2.06
N ALA A 69 -20.25 -8.42 -1.27
CA ALA A 69 -19.89 -8.91 0.06
C ALA A 69 -21.06 -8.82 1.07
N VAL A 70 -21.81 -7.71 1.04
CA VAL A 70 -23.04 -7.52 1.83
C VAL A 70 -24.06 -8.59 1.47
N GLN A 71 -24.27 -8.86 0.18
CA GLN A 71 -25.20 -9.89 -0.29
C GLN A 71 -24.74 -11.32 0.04
N LEU A 72 -23.45 -11.65 -0.14
CA LEU A 72 -22.83 -12.92 0.25
C LEU A 72 -22.91 -13.17 1.76
N ALA A 73 -22.91 -12.10 2.56
CA ALA A 73 -23.12 -12.19 4.00
C ALA A 73 -24.58 -12.52 4.41
N GLY A 74 -25.52 -12.49 3.47
CA GLY A 74 -26.95 -12.66 3.73
C GLY A 74 -27.69 -11.36 4.03
N LEU A 75 -27.08 -10.19 3.78
CA LEU A 75 -27.69 -8.89 4.00
C LEU A 75 -28.22 -8.29 2.70
N THR A 76 -29.43 -7.71 2.73
CA THR A 76 -29.97 -6.92 1.61
C THR A 76 -29.22 -5.60 1.51
N TRP A 77 -28.79 -5.23 0.29
CA TRP A 77 -28.19 -3.92 0.02
C TRP A 77 -29.21 -2.79 0.22
N GLU A 78 -28.87 -1.79 1.03
CA GLU A 78 -29.72 -0.61 1.27
C GLU A 78 -29.18 0.63 0.56
N GLY A 79 -30.07 1.47 0.03
CA GLY A 79 -29.70 2.75 -0.60
C GLY A 79 -28.97 2.60 -1.93
N ARG A 80 -28.27 3.66 -2.35
CA ARG A 80 -27.67 3.76 -3.69
C ARG A 80 -26.19 3.38 -3.67
N ALA A 81 -25.82 2.39 -4.48
CA ALA A 81 -24.41 2.02 -4.67
C ALA A 81 -23.57 3.24 -5.08
N HIS A 82 -22.37 3.37 -4.50
CA HIS A 82 -21.45 4.50 -4.70
C HIS A 82 -21.93 5.83 -4.09
N CYS A 83 -23.01 5.84 -3.29
CA CYS A 83 -23.28 6.93 -2.37
C CYS A 83 -22.49 6.69 -1.07
N GLY A 84 -21.55 7.57 -0.73
CA GLY A 84 -20.65 7.36 0.42
C GLY A 84 -21.36 7.15 1.76
N LEU A 85 -22.55 7.73 1.96
CA LEU A 85 -23.36 7.50 3.17
C LEU A 85 -23.97 6.10 3.20
N ASP A 86 -24.52 5.63 2.08
CA ASP A 86 -25.15 4.32 2.00
C ASP A 86 -24.09 3.20 1.97
N ASP A 87 -22.97 3.39 1.28
CA ASP A 87 -21.80 2.50 1.33
C ASP A 87 -21.28 2.40 2.78
N ALA A 88 -21.21 3.49 3.54
CA ALA A 88 -20.82 3.49 4.95
C ALA A 88 -21.83 2.76 5.85
N ARG A 89 -23.15 2.95 5.64
CA ARG A 89 -24.20 2.22 6.37
C ARG A 89 -24.13 0.71 6.12
N ASN A 90 -23.99 0.29 4.86
CA ASN A 90 -23.87 -1.13 4.52
C ASN A 90 -22.55 -1.73 5.07
N THR A 91 -21.46 -0.97 5.06
CA THR A 91 -20.19 -1.36 5.72
C THR A 91 -20.38 -1.57 7.23
N ALA A 92 -21.12 -0.68 7.91
CA ALA A 92 -21.42 -0.81 9.33
C ALA A 92 -22.33 -2.01 9.64
N ARG A 93 -23.33 -2.30 8.79
CA ARG A 93 -24.19 -3.50 8.91
C ARG A 93 -23.38 -4.79 8.76
N LEU A 94 -22.47 -4.85 7.77
CA LEU A 94 -21.58 -5.98 7.57
C LEU A 94 -20.59 -6.18 8.74
N LEU A 95 -20.03 -5.09 9.27
CA LEU A 95 -19.20 -5.10 10.47
C LEU A 95 -19.97 -5.67 11.68
N ALA A 96 -21.18 -5.16 11.94
CA ALA A 96 -22.00 -5.60 13.05
C ALA A 96 -22.35 -7.10 12.95
N LEU A 97 -22.71 -7.59 11.76
CA LEU A 97 -22.95 -9.01 11.52
C LEU A 97 -21.73 -9.88 11.86
N LEU A 98 -20.54 -9.47 11.44
CA LEU A 98 -19.29 -10.18 11.76
C LEU A 98 -18.99 -10.15 13.27
N MET A 99 -19.24 -9.02 13.95
CA MET A 99 -19.13 -8.92 15.41
C MET A 99 -20.10 -9.86 16.13
N HIS A 100 -21.36 -9.93 15.68
CA HIS A 100 -22.37 -10.85 16.23
C HIS A 100 -22.03 -12.34 15.99
N ARG A 101 -21.26 -12.66 14.94
CA ARG A 101 -20.67 -13.99 14.72
C ARG A 101 -19.41 -14.27 15.56
N GLY A 102 -19.05 -13.37 16.48
CA GLY A 102 -17.92 -13.53 17.40
C GLY A 102 -16.55 -13.15 16.81
N PHE A 103 -16.50 -12.52 15.62
CA PHE A 103 -15.23 -12.13 15.02
C PHE A 103 -14.52 -11.04 15.83
N LYS A 104 -13.24 -11.25 16.18
CA LYS A 104 -12.43 -10.32 16.97
C LYS A 104 -11.59 -9.42 16.05
N PHE A 105 -11.92 -8.14 16.02
CA PHE A 105 -11.28 -7.17 15.13
C PHE A 105 -9.98 -6.60 15.69
N SER A 106 -9.02 -6.33 14.78
CA SER A 106 -7.76 -5.66 15.05
C SER A 106 -7.42 -4.67 13.93
N ILE A 107 -6.47 -3.76 14.15
CA ILE A 107 -6.03 -2.80 13.13
C ILE A 107 -5.30 -3.53 12.00
N THR A 108 -5.92 -3.56 10.82
CA THR A 108 -5.40 -4.26 9.63
C THR A 108 -4.40 -3.44 8.80
N ASN A 109 -4.37 -2.12 8.98
CA ASN A 109 -3.48 -1.25 8.21
C ASN A 109 -3.13 0.03 8.97
N SER A 110 -1.95 0.57 8.64
CA SER A 110 -1.36 1.74 9.26
C SER A 110 -0.53 2.51 8.24
N LEU A 111 -0.48 3.84 8.39
CA LEU A 111 0.47 4.73 7.70
C LEU A 111 1.64 5.15 8.59
N VAL A 112 1.59 4.81 9.88
CA VAL A 112 2.73 5.01 10.78
C VAL A 112 3.85 4.08 10.32
N TRP A 113 5.01 4.65 10.00
CA TRP A 113 6.21 3.89 9.66
C TRP A 113 6.58 3.00 10.84
N GLN A 114 6.47 1.69 10.67
CA GLN A 114 7.07 0.75 11.61
C GLN A 114 8.58 0.78 11.38
N GLN A 115 9.31 1.44 12.26
CA GLN A 115 10.73 1.15 12.43
C GLN A 115 10.86 -0.37 12.65
N PRO A 116 11.70 -1.08 11.88
CA PRO A 116 12.06 -2.45 12.24
C PRO A 116 12.58 -2.44 13.68
N ALA A 117 12.12 -3.38 14.50
CA ALA A 117 12.67 -3.52 15.84
C ALA A 117 14.19 -3.68 15.73
N PRO A 118 15.00 -3.01 16.57
CA PRO A 118 16.44 -3.20 16.57
C PRO A 118 16.76 -4.68 16.79
N GLN A 119 17.21 -5.36 15.73
CA GLN A 119 17.71 -6.71 15.88
C GLN A 119 19.00 -6.60 16.67
N ALA A 120 19.03 -7.22 17.86
CA ALA A 120 20.23 -7.30 18.66
C ALA A 120 21.25 -8.16 17.92
N ILE A 121 22.16 -7.51 17.19
CA ILE A 121 23.28 -8.18 16.54
C ILE A 121 24.27 -8.53 17.64
N THR A 122 24.21 -9.78 18.11
CA THR A 122 25.22 -10.35 19.01
C THR A 122 26.51 -10.55 18.24
N CYS A 123 27.41 -9.56 18.27
CA CYS A 123 28.73 -9.68 17.69
C CYS A 123 29.55 -10.73 18.45
N GLN A 124 29.88 -11.85 17.78
CA GLN A 124 30.92 -12.78 18.22
C GLN A 124 32.14 -12.61 17.30
N PRO A 125 33.37 -12.42 17.82
CA PRO A 125 34.56 -12.27 16.99
C PRO A 125 34.97 -13.62 16.36
N SER A 126 35.24 -13.62 15.06
CA SER A 126 35.85 -14.75 14.34
C SER A 126 37.38 -14.75 14.49
N PRO A 127 38.05 -15.91 14.67
CA PRO A 127 39.50 -16.00 14.63
C PRO A 127 40.06 -15.91 13.19
N SER A 128 41.31 -15.47 13.10
CA SER A 128 42.05 -15.08 11.89
C SER A 128 42.65 -16.26 11.07
N PRO A 129 43.10 -16.03 9.81
CA PRO A 129 43.38 -17.09 8.85
C PRO A 129 44.86 -17.52 8.79
N ASP A 130 45.16 -18.64 8.14
CA ASP A 130 46.50 -18.89 7.59
C ASP A 130 46.56 -19.88 6.40
N ARG A 131 47.56 -19.66 5.54
CA ARG A 131 48.26 -20.59 4.61
C ARG A 131 47.65 -21.03 3.25
N SER A 132 48.32 -20.58 2.16
CA SER A 132 48.40 -21.23 0.82
C SER A 132 49.71 -22.07 0.70
N PRO A 133 49.90 -23.00 -0.27
CA PRO A 133 50.19 -22.74 -1.73
C PRO A 133 49.41 -23.70 -2.69
N ASP A 134 49.62 -23.84 -4.03
CA ASP A 134 50.00 -22.97 -5.18
C ASP A 134 49.94 -23.83 -6.51
N LEU A 135 50.37 -23.28 -7.67
CA LEU A 135 50.73 -23.91 -8.98
C LEU A 135 49.66 -24.15 -10.08
N THR A 136 49.65 -23.23 -11.06
CA THR A 136 49.77 -23.37 -12.54
C THR A 136 49.56 -24.76 -13.21
N LEU A 137 49.02 -24.92 -14.45
CA LEU A 137 49.29 -24.17 -15.69
C LEU A 137 48.29 -24.49 -16.85
N LEU A 138 48.07 -23.53 -17.77
CA LEU A 138 47.56 -23.60 -19.18
C LEU A 138 46.36 -24.52 -19.59
N GLN A 139 45.38 -23.90 -20.26
CA GLN A 139 45.25 -24.02 -21.73
C GLN A 139 44.67 -22.70 -22.31
N GLN A 140 45.04 -22.35 -23.54
CA GLN A 140 45.01 -20.97 -24.07
C GLN A 140 44.23 -20.88 -25.41
N HIS A 141 43.99 -19.64 -25.88
CA HIS A 141 43.39 -19.24 -27.18
C HIS A 141 41.85 -19.37 -27.27
N LYS A 142 41.10 -18.39 -27.83
CA LYS A 142 41.45 -17.30 -28.75
C LYS A 142 40.52 -16.08 -28.55
N ALA A 143 41.04 -14.86 -28.66
CA ALA A 143 40.27 -13.61 -28.53
C ALA A 143 40.05 -12.90 -29.87
N LYS A 144 38.93 -12.15 -29.98
CA LYS A 144 38.82 -10.85 -30.68
C LYS A 144 37.53 -10.15 -30.22
N GLU A 145 37.59 -9.20 -29.27
CA GLU A 145 37.54 -7.73 -29.47
C GLU A 145 36.16 -7.17 -29.90
N MET A 146 35.67 -5.99 -29.47
CA MET A 146 36.14 -4.99 -28.49
C MET A 146 35.00 -4.01 -28.10
N LEU A 147 35.32 -3.04 -27.25
CA LEU A 147 34.61 -1.78 -26.96
C LEU A 147 33.39 -1.81 -26.01
N GLY A 148 33.66 -1.44 -24.76
CA GLY A 148 32.75 -0.58 -23.98
C GLY A 148 32.85 0.89 -24.44
N PRO A 149 32.31 1.84 -23.66
CA PRO A 149 33.19 2.37 -22.62
C PRO A 149 32.53 2.70 -21.27
N HIS A 150 33.40 2.88 -20.29
CA HIS A 150 33.16 3.25 -18.91
C HIS A 150 32.92 4.77 -18.75
N LEU A 151 31.78 5.18 -18.18
CA LEU A 151 31.52 6.55 -17.72
C LEU A 151 31.06 6.47 -16.24
N HIS A 152 31.95 6.74 -15.29
CA HIS A 152 32.19 8.08 -14.73
C HIS A 152 30.94 8.72 -14.13
N ALA A 153 30.91 8.78 -12.79
CA ALA A 153 30.00 9.64 -12.06
C ALA A 153 30.39 11.11 -12.27
N HIS A 154 29.40 11.97 -12.56
CA HIS A 154 29.53 13.42 -12.43
C HIS A 154 28.23 14.00 -11.84
N PRO A 155 28.31 15.04 -10.99
CA PRO A 155 27.13 15.63 -10.36
C PRO A 155 26.42 16.63 -11.29
N TYR A 156 25.12 16.85 -11.04
CA TYR A 156 24.24 17.80 -11.73
C TYR A 156 23.94 17.55 -13.23
N ALA A 157 22.93 16.70 -13.47
CA ALA A 157 22.07 16.76 -14.66
C ALA A 157 20.60 16.56 -14.23
N GLY A 158 19.68 17.37 -14.76
CA GLY A 158 18.32 17.51 -14.21
C GLY A 158 17.25 16.62 -14.85
N LYS A 159 16.18 16.35 -14.08
CA LYS A 159 14.82 15.89 -14.47
C LYS A 159 14.77 14.69 -15.45
N ALA A 160 14.30 13.50 -15.08
CA ALA A 160 13.38 13.16 -14.00
C ALA A 160 13.69 11.78 -13.39
N ALA A 161 13.90 11.74 -12.08
CA ALA A 161 13.94 10.49 -11.33
C ALA A 161 12.53 9.87 -11.30
N GLY A 162 12.34 8.76 -12.02
CA GLY A 162 11.09 8.00 -11.97
C GLY A 162 10.82 7.56 -10.53
N GLN A 163 9.64 7.90 -10.00
CA GLN A 163 9.32 7.65 -8.60
C GLN A 163 9.45 6.16 -8.25
N VAL A 164 10.06 5.83 -7.12
CA VAL A 164 10.18 4.45 -6.64
C VAL A 164 8.91 4.07 -5.87
N CYS A 165 8.42 2.86 -6.09
CA CYS A 165 7.20 2.35 -5.46
C CYS A 165 7.47 1.88 -4.02
N PHE A 166 6.41 1.64 -3.23
CA PHE A 166 6.55 1.08 -1.86
C PHE A 166 7.23 -0.31 -1.81
N CYS A 167 7.41 -0.99 -2.95
CA CYS A 167 8.13 -2.27 -3.07
C CYS A 167 9.55 -2.14 -3.65
N GLY A 168 10.11 -0.93 -3.75
CA GLY A 168 11.44 -0.70 -4.33
C GLY A 168 11.52 -0.74 -5.87
N ALA A 169 10.47 -1.19 -6.55
CA ALA A 169 10.42 -1.22 -8.02
C ALA A 169 10.19 0.19 -8.62
N PRO A 170 10.70 0.48 -9.84
CA PRO A 170 10.39 1.72 -10.54
C PRO A 170 8.89 1.82 -10.85
N SER A 171 8.33 3.02 -10.67
CA SER A 171 6.97 3.31 -11.12
C SER A 171 6.90 3.45 -12.64
N ARG A 172 5.70 3.23 -13.19
CA ARG A 172 5.38 3.43 -14.60
C ARG A 172 4.33 4.53 -14.74
N PRO A 173 4.52 5.49 -15.66
CA PRO A 173 3.49 6.46 -16.00
C PRO A 173 2.31 5.76 -16.67
N ASN A 174 1.11 6.22 -16.36
CA ASN A 174 -0.17 5.76 -16.85
C ASN A 174 -1.08 6.99 -17.06
N THR A 175 -2.15 6.83 -17.84
CA THR A 175 -3.11 7.90 -18.13
C THR A 175 -4.52 7.45 -17.80
N VAL A 176 -5.32 8.33 -17.21
CA VAL A 176 -6.74 8.05 -16.92
C VAL A 176 -7.52 7.98 -18.25
N ARG A 177 -7.82 6.76 -18.69
CA ARG A 177 -8.60 6.50 -19.91
C ARG A 177 -10.12 6.56 -19.69
N LYS A 178 -10.59 6.44 -18.44
CA LYS A 178 -12.03 6.50 -18.12
C LYS A 178 -12.55 7.93 -18.29
N PRO A 179 -13.74 8.13 -18.88
CA PRO A 179 -14.33 9.46 -19.04
C PRO A 179 -14.65 10.08 -17.68
N GLY A 180 -14.42 11.39 -17.55
CA GLY A 180 -14.68 12.19 -16.35
C GLY A 180 -13.66 13.32 -16.15
N PRO A 181 -13.77 14.11 -15.04
CA PRO A 181 -12.96 15.33 -14.82
C PRO A 181 -11.44 15.13 -14.74
N MET A 182 -10.98 13.87 -14.60
CA MET A 182 -9.56 13.51 -14.56
C MET A 182 -9.10 12.74 -15.80
N GLN A 183 -9.95 12.56 -16.81
CA GLN A 183 -9.59 11.92 -18.09
C GLN A 183 -8.38 12.63 -18.70
N GLY A 184 -7.44 11.86 -19.27
CA GLY A 184 -6.20 12.38 -19.84
C GLY A 184 -5.12 12.77 -18.82
N ARG A 185 -5.43 12.86 -17.52
CA ARG A 185 -4.39 13.13 -16.50
C ARG A 185 -3.45 11.94 -16.33
N HIS A 186 -2.17 12.24 -16.08
CA HIS A 186 -1.13 11.25 -15.87
C HIS A 186 -0.96 10.89 -14.39
N PHE A 187 -0.67 9.62 -14.10
CA PHE A 187 -0.34 9.11 -12.77
C PHE A 187 0.75 8.04 -12.87
N TYR A 188 1.52 7.88 -11.80
CA TYR A 188 2.50 6.82 -11.62
C TYR A 188 1.88 5.66 -10.84
N GLY A 189 2.05 4.44 -11.33
CA GLY A 189 1.64 3.19 -10.68
C GLY A 189 2.80 2.19 -10.61
N CYS A 190 2.66 1.11 -9.85
CA CYS A 190 3.74 0.13 -9.75
C CYS A 190 4.02 -0.61 -11.07
N GLY A 191 5.29 -0.60 -11.50
CA GLY A 191 5.75 -1.32 -12.69
C GLY A 191 5.92 -2.82 -12.53
N ASN A 192 5.89 -3.34 -11.29
CA ASN A 192 6.05 -4.76 -11.00
C ASN A 192 4.69 -5.49 -11.06
N TRP A 193 4.34 -5.94 -12.27
CA TRP A 193 3.24 -6.83 -12.56
C TRP A 193 3.80 -8.17 -13.06
N THR A 194 3.46 -9.28 -12.40
CA THR A 194 3.77 -10.63 -12.89
C THR A 194 2.47 -11.37 -13.20
N VAL A 195 2.51 -12.26 -14.20
CA VAL A 195 1.33 -13.01 -14.68
C VAL A 195 0.70 -13.84 -13.56
N THR A 196 1.51 -14.34 -12.62
CA THR A 196 1.08 -15.19 -11.50
C THR A 196 0.89 -14.45 -10.17
N ARG A 197 1.34 -13.18 -10.03
CA ARG A 197 1.06 -12.35 -8.84
C ARG A 197 0.57 -10.97 -9.23
N ARG A 198 -0.73 -10.74 -8.98
CA ARG A 198 -1.42 -9.45 -9.07
C ARG A 198 -0.59 -8.35 -8.38
N ALA A 199 -0.64 -7.12 -8.92
CA ALA A 199 0.08 -5.94 -8.47
C ALA A 199 0.54 -5.99 -7.00
N ILE A 200 1.83 -6.33 -6.79
CA ILE A 200 2.44 -6.57 -5.48
C ILE A 200 2.45 -5.30 -4.63
N CYS A 201 2.36 -4.14 -5.27
CA CYS A 201 2.39 -2.84 -4.64
C CYS A 201 1.21 -1.97 -5.07
N THR A 202 0.55 -1.36 -4.09
CA THR A 202 -0.55 -0.40 -4.25
C THR A 202 -0.05 1.04 -4.38
N PHE A 203 1.19 1.23 -4.87
CA PHE A 203 1.74 2.56 -5.13
C PHE A 203 0.94 3.26 -6.24
N PHE A 204 0.55 4.50 -5.93
CA PHE A 204 -0.15 5.41 -6.81
C PHE A 204 0.26 6.86 -6.45
N ALA A 205 0.60 7.66 -7.45
CA ALA A 205 0.84 9.09 -7.30
C ALA A 205 0.41 9.83 -8.57
N TRP A 206 -0.20 11.00 -8.46
CA TRP A 206 -0.45 11.85 -9.63
C TRP A 206 0.87 12.41 -10.18
N ALA A 207 0.98 12.55 -11.50
CA ALA A 207 2.03 13.36 -12.09
C ALA A 207 1.74 14.84 -11.83
N SER A 208 2.77 15.57 -11.39
CA SER A 208 2.73 17.01 -11.15
C SER A 208 2.76 17.81 -12.45
#